data_AF-A0A2B7YAK0-F1
#
_entry.id   AF-A0A2B7YAK0-F1
#
_cell.length_a   1.000
_cell.length_b   1.000
_cell.length_c   1.000
_cell.angle_alpha   90.00
_cell.angle_beta   90.00
_cell.angle_gamma   90.00
#
_symmetry.space_group_name_H-M   'P 1'
#
loop_
_entity.id
_entity.type
_entity.pdbx_description
1 polymer ?
#
loop_
_entity_poly.entity_id
_entity_poly.type
_entity_poly.pdbx_seq_one_letter_code
_entity_poly.pdbx_strand_id
1 'polypeptide(L)'
;MGNVFLKKEESYVKLDEKGEIIEINIENSNILKVNYGKIKEKNNAIYIESPLILDYIEEICQNFQNFISITDKNYRAKILKKALENEKKIDILDAVLGKEELYKDLLERIHKIILGEFEYNKSNKDFIYRKQGYTFDKKNVATGIKSFGIIEILLKNKQLDGNTILIIDEPEVHLHPKWQIKYAEILILISKELGVKILLNSHSPYLIRAMEVYRKNYDYEENIKFYTLTDCTEGKSKKIVDVTNNLNQIFDKLIEPYEILREVDKRYSDDE
;
A
#
# COMPACT_ATOMS: atom_id res chain seq x y z
N MET A 1 1.29 -2.98 22.43
CA MET A 1 2.41 -2.62 23.33
C MET A 1 1.91 -1.62 24.34
N GLY A 2 2.33 -1.75 25.61
CA GLY A 2 2.08 -0.74 26.64
C GLY A 2 2.87 0.55 26.40
N ASN A 3 2.46 1.65 27.02
CA ASN A 3 3.13 2.94 26.87
C ASN A 3 4.35 2.99 27.78
N VAL A 4 5.53 2.67 27.24
CA VAL A 4 6.80 2.63 27.98
C VAL A 4 7.20 3.98 28.62
N PHE A 5 6.55 5.08 28.25
CA PHE A 5 6.76 6.39 28.88
C PHE A 5 5.91 6.60 30.15
N LEU A 6 5.02 5.67 30.50
CA LEU A 6 4.16 5.73 31.70
C LEU A 6 4.55 4.65 32.71
N LYS A 7 4.50 4.96 34.01
CA LYS A 7 4.88 4.04 35.12
C LYS A 7 4.10 2.72 35.14
N LYS A 8 2.87 2.70 34.62
CA LYS A 8 2.02 1.51 34.53
C LYS A 8 1.91 0.93 33.12
N GLU A 9 2.64 1.50 32.17
CA GLU A 9 2.57 1.12 30.75
C GLU A 9 1.15 1.06 30.17
N GLU A 10 0.23 1.86 30.71
CA GLU A 10 -1.16 1.93 30.25
C GLU A 10 -1.24 2.54 28.84
N SER A 11 -1.95 1.87 27.95
CA SER A 11 -2.22 2.28 26.57
C SER A 11 -3.66 1.96 26.22
N TYR A 12 -4.23 2.69 25.28
CA TYR A 12 -5.49 2.29 24.65
C TYR A 12 -5.44 2.52 23.15
N VAL A 13 -6.18 1.68 22.41
CA VAL A 13 -6.48 1.88 21.00
C VAL A 13 -7.98 2.11 20.90
N LYS A 14 -8.38 3.28 20.42
CA LYS A 14 -9.79 3.63 20.20
C LYS A 14 -10.04 3.83 18.72
N LEU A 15 -10.99 3.08 18.18
CA LEU A 15 -11.56 3.26 16.85
C LEU A 15 -12.98 3.76 17.01
N ASP A 16 -13.32 4.86 16.35
CA ASP A 16 -14.68 5.40 16.29
C ASP A 16 -15.14 5.40 14.83
N GLU A 17 -16.11 4.53 14.52
CA GLU A 17 -16.70 4.43 13.19
C GLU A 17 -18.16 4.86 13.25
N LYS A 18 -18.44 6.12 12.89
CA LYS A 18 -19.79 6.71 12.86
C LYS A 18 -20.55 6.52 14.19
N GLY A 19 -19.85 6.66 15.32
CA GLY A 19 -20.41 6.52 16.67
C GLY A 19 -20.34 5.11 17.24
N GLU A 20 -19.89 4.10 16.47
CA GLU A 20 -19.55 2.78 16.98
C GLU A 20 -18.10 2.78 17.46
N ILE A 21 -17.92 2.61 18.78
CA ILE A 21 -16.59 2.70 19.40
C ILE A 21 -16.07 1.30 19.69
N ILE A 22 -14.89 0.99 19.17
CA ILE A 22 -14.07 -0.13 19.63
C ILE A 22 -12.92 0.44 20.43
N GLU A 23 -12.75 -0.06 21.64
CA GLU A 23 -11.67 0.37 22.52
C GLU A 23 -10.95 -0.84 23.11
N ILE A 24 -9.64 -0.90 22.90
CA ILE A 24 -8.75 -1.93 23.41
C ILE A 24 -7.85 -1.27 24.44
N ASN A 25 -8.01 -1.63 25.71
CA ASN A 25 -7.16 -1.19 26.79
C ASN A 25 -6.03 -2.20 27.01
N ILE A 26 -4.80 -1.70 27.10
CA ILE A 26 -3.56 -2.46 27.20
C ILE A 26 -2.80 -1.97 28.44
N GLU A 27 -2.35 -2.88 29.30
CA GLU A 27 -1.48 -2.58 30.44
C GLU A 27 -0.39 -3.65 30.50
N ASN A 28 0.87 -3.25 30.72
CA ASN A 28 2.03 -4.16 30.74
C ASN A 28 2.07 -5.11 29.52
N SER A 29 1.76 -4.57 28.33
CA SER A 29 1.66 -5.31 27.07
C SER A 29 0.61 -6.43 27.00
N ASN A 30 -0.30 -6.51 27.97
CA ASN A 30 -1.44 -7.42 27.97
C ASN A 30 -2.74 -6.66 27.67
N ILE A 31 -3.66 -7.30 26.92
CA ILE A 31 -4.99 -6.75 26.66
C ILE A 31 -5.83 -6.95 27.93
N LEU A 32 -6.22 -5.86 28.59
CA LEU A 32 -7.08 -5.91 29.78
C LEU A 32 -8.56 -6.01 29.43
N LYS A 33 -8.98 -5.19 28.47
CA LYS A 33 -10.39 -5.02 28.13
C LYS A 33 -10.54 -4.68 26.65
N VAL A 34 -11.50 -5.34 26.00
CA VAL A 34 -11.96 -4.99 24.66
C VAL A 34 -13.43 -4.60 24.75
N ASN A 35 -13.74 -3.36 24.42
CA ASN A 35 -15.11 -2.90 24.17
C ASN A 35 -15.40 -3.09 22.68
N TYR A 36 -16.40 -3.92 22.36
CA TYR A 36 -16.78 -4.20 20.99
C TYR A 36 -17.94 -3.28 20.56
N GLY A 37 -17.67 -2.34 19.67
CA GLY A 37 -18.69 -1.70 18.83
C GLY A 37 -19.07 -2.59 17.64
N LYS A 38 -20.17 -2.28 16.95
CA LYS A 38 -20.56 -2.99 15.72
C LYS A 38 -19.82 -2.40 14.52
N ILE A 39 -18.81 -3.12 14.01
CA ILE A 39 -18.23 -2.81 12.69
C ILE A 39 -19.24 -3.22 11.62
N LYS A 40 -19.64 -2.27 10.77
CA LYS A 40 -20.71 -2.48 9.78
C LYS A 40 -20.23 -3.10 8.46
N GLU A 41 -18.96 -2.98 8.10
CA GLU A 41 -18.43 -3.45 6.82
C GLU A 41 -17.30 -4.47 6.96
N LYS A 42 -17.44 -5.61 6.27
CA LYS A 42 -16.38 -6.61 6.14
C LYS A 42 -15.59 -6.32 4.85
N ASN A 43 -14.66 -5.37 4.92
CA ASN A 43 -13.79 -5.03 3.79
C ASN A 43 -12.66 -6.05 3.63
N ASN A 44 -12.26 -6.34 2.39
CA ASN A 44 -11.09 -7.18 2.09
C ASN A 44 -9.82 -6.33 2.12
N ALA A 45 -9.03 -6.46 3.18
CA ALA A 45 -7.78 -5.71 3.33
C ALA A 45 -6.59 -6.51 2.75
N ILE A 46 -5.94 -5.96 1.72
CA ILE A 46 -4.73 -6.54 1.11
C ILE A 46 -3.55 -5.63 1.47
N TYR A 47 -2.49 -6.19 2.03
CA TYR A 47 -1.28 -5.47 2.44
C TYR A 47 -0.10 -5.87 1.55
N ILE A 48 0.59 -4.89 0.98
CA ILE A 48 1.82 -5.06 0.18
C ILE A 48 2.94 -4.32 0.89
N GLU A 49 3.82 -5.06 1.56
CA GLU A 49 4.98 -4.51 2.28
C GLU A 49 6.16 -4.23 1.34
N SER A 50 6.47 -5.21 0.50
CA SER A 50 7.57 -5.13 -0.46
C SER A 50 7.28 -6.06 -1.62
N PRO A 51 7.65 -5.69 -2.86
CA PRO A 51 7.59 -6.58 -4.03
C PRO A 51 8.41 -7.87 -3.87
N LEU A 52 9.39 -7.89 -2.96
CA LEU A 52 10.17 -9.09 -2.64
C LEU A 52 9.31 -10.20 -2.02
N ILE A 53 8.11 -9.87 -1.51
CA ILE A 53 7.19 -10.88 -1.01
C ILE A 53 6.90 -11.94 -2.07
N LEU A 54 6.83 -11.58 -3.36
CA LEU A 54 6.54 -12.50 -4.44
C LEU A 54 7.55 -13.66 -4.54
N ASP A 55 8.82 -13.40 -4.22
CA ASP A 55 9.90 -14.38 -4.27
C ASP A 55 9.77 -15.44 -3.18
N TYR A 56 9.22 -15.04 -2.03
CA TYR A 56 9.22 -15.83 -0.79
C TYR A 56 7.82 -16.17 -0.25
N ILE A 57 6.76 -15.78 -0.97
CA ILE A 57 5.38 -15.88 -0.45
C ILE A 57 4.96 -17.31 -0.18
N GLU A 58 5.48 -18.27 -0.95
CA GLU A 58 5.27 -19.70 -0.71
C GLU A 58 5.98 -20.13 0.58
N GLU A 59 7.28 -19.84 0.73
CA GLU A 59 8.08 -20.19 1.90
C GLU A 59 7.50 -19.57 3.19
N ILE A 60 7.07 -18.31 3.14
CA ILE A 60 6.47 -17.57 4.27
C ILE A 60 5.14 -18.20 4.71
N CYS A 61 4.37 -18.72 3.75
CA CYS A 61 3.04 -19.28 4.01
C CYS A 61 3.05 -20.79 4.28
N GLN A 62 4.10 -21.53 3.93
CA GLN A 62 4.20 -22.99 4.09
C GLN A 62 4.25 -23.46 5.55
N ASN A 63 4.71 -22.62 6.49
CA ASN A 63 5.07 -23.08 7.84
C ASN A 63 3.92 -23.33 8.83
N PHE A 64 2.65 -23.01 8.55
CA PHE A 64 1.56 -23.24 9.52
C PHE A 64 0.22 -23.54 8.83
N GLN A 65 -0.44 -24.61 9.29
CA GLN A 65 -1.71 -25.18 8.81
C GLN A 65 -2.76 -24.16 8.34
N ASN A 66 -3.61 -24.60 7.40
CA ASN A 66 -4.64 -23.89 6.62
C ASN A 66 -5.69 -23.02 7.37
N PHE A 67 -5.53 -22.76 8.67
CA PHE A 67 -6.38 -21.83 9.42
C PHE A 67 -5.74 -20.44 9.48
N ILE A 68 -6.41 -19.45 8.90
CA ILE A 68 -6.07 -18.02 9.12
C ILE A 68 -6.59 -17.67 10.52
N SER A 69 -5.73 -17.78 11.53
CA SER A 69 -5.99 -17.19 12.85
C SER A 69 -5.56 -15.72 12.82
N ILE A 70 -6.30 -14.85 13.51
CA ILE A 70 -5.90 -13.44 13.73
C ILE A 70 -4.58 -13.35 14.53
N THR A 71 -4.20 -14.41 15.23
CA THR A 71 -2.92 -14.52 15.96
C THR A 71 -1.74 -14.96 15.09
N ASP A 72 -1.96 -15.26 13.81
CA ASP A 72 -0.91 -15.64 12.88
C ASP A 72 -0.05 -14.44 12.50
N LYS A 73 1.25 -14.48 12.81
CA LYS A 73 2.20 -13.41 12.46
C LYS A 73 2.27 -13.13 10.95
N ASN A 74 1.94 -14.13 10.11
CA ASN A 74 2.00 -14.05 8.66
C ASN A 74 0.62 -13.88 8.00
N TYR A 75 -0.44 -13.52 8.76
CA TYR A 75 -1.79 -13.41 8.22
C TYR A 75 -1.86 -12.51 6.98
N ARG A 76 -1.09 -11.41 6.95
CA ARG A 76 -1.03 -10.45 5.84
C ARG A 76 -0.54 -11.13 4.55
N ALA A 77 0.58 -11.86 4.64
CA ALA A 77 1.14 -12.60 3.51
C ALA A 77 0.18 -13.69 3.03
N LYS A 78 -0.52 -14.39 3.94
CA LYS A 78 -1.53 -15.40 3.57
C LYS A 78 -2.72 -14.81 2.82
N ILE A 79 -3.22 -13.64 3.25
CA ILE A 79 -4.30 -12.93 2.55
C ILE A 79 -3.83 -12.51 1.15
N LEU A 80 -2.64 -11.89 1.05
CA LEU A 80 -2.07 -11.51 -0.23
C LEU A 80 -1.90 -12.72 -1.15
N LYS A 81 -1.33 -13.82 -0.67
CA LYS A 81 -1.16 -15.07 -1.42
C LYS A 81 -2.49 -15.55 -1.97
N LYS A 82 -3.50 -15.65 -1.12
CA LYS A 82 -4.85 -16.07 -1.53
C LYS A 82 -5.42 -15.17 -2.61
N ALA A 83 -5.22 -13.85 -2.52
CA ALA A 83 -5.64 -12.92 -3.55
C ALA A 83 -4.86 -13.12 -4.87
N LEU A 84 -3.55 -13.35 -4.80
CA LEU A 84 -2.70 -13.57 -5.97
C LEU A 84 -2.95 -14.92 -6.69
N GLU A 85 -3.48 -15.91 -5.98
CA GLU A 85 -3.74 -17.25 -6.55
C GLU A 85 -5.18 -17.45 -7.06
N ASN A 86 -6.15 -16.72 -6.50
CA ASN A 86 -7.57 -16.98 -6.73
C ASN A 86 -8.23 -15.82 -7.48
N GLU A 87 -8.88 -16.14 -8.58
CA GLU A 87 -9.75 -15.21 -9.29
C GLU A 87 -11.11 -15.10 -8.59
N LYS A 88 -11.57 -13.88 -8.32
CA LYS A 88 -12.94 -13.60 -7.91
C LYS A 88 -13.86 -13.58 -9.13
N LYS A 89 -15.09 -14.08 -8.95
CA LYS A 89 -16.14 -13.89 -9.97
C LYS A 89 -16.61 -12.44 -9.95
N ILE A 90 -16.73 -11.86 -11.14
CA ILE A 90 -17.39 -10.56 -11.33
C ILE A 90 -18.90 -10.77 -11.10
N ASP A 91 -19.52 -9.92 -10.30
CA ASP A 91 -20.98 -9.94 -10.11
C ASP A 91 -21.68 -9.41 -11.36
N ILE A 92 -22.92 -9.83 -11.61
CA ILE A 92 -23.72 -9.42 -12.77
C ILE A 92 -23.82 -7.90 -12.86
N LEU A 93 -23.94 -7.23 -11.71
CA LEU A 93 -23.97 -5.77 -11.64
C LEU A 93 -22.66 -5.14 -12.14
N ASP A 94 -21.52 -5.71 -11.77
CA ASP A 94 -20.20 -5.24 -12.19
C ASP A 94 -19.95 -5.45 -13.68
N ALA A 95 -20.46 -6.55 -14.24
CA ALA A 95 -20.43 -6.81 -15.68
C ALA A 95 -21.28 -5.81 -16.46
N VAL A 96 -22.48 -5.49 -15.97
CA VAL A 96 -23.38 -4.48 -16.56
C VAL A 96 -22.78 -3.07 -16.48
N LEU A 97 -22.01 -2.77 -15.43
CA LEU A 97 -21.30 -1.51 -15.27
C LEU A 97 -20.02 -1.38 -16.12
N GLY A 98 -19.71 -2.38 -16.97
CA GLY A 98 -18.56 -2.31 -17.88
C GLY A 98 -17.20 -2.45 -17.19
N LYS A 99 -17.14 -2.97 -15.96
CA LYS A 99 -15.86 -3.07 -15.21
C LYS A 99 -14.81 -3.91 -15.92
N GLU A 100 -15.21 -4.87 -16.76
CA GLU A 100 -14.27 -5.68 -17.55
C GLU A 100 -13.39 -4.83 -18.48
N GLU A 101 -13.93 -3.78 -19.08
CA GLU A 101 -13.17 -2.88 -19.95
C GLU A 101 -12.17 -2.04 -19.13
N LEU A 102 -12.58 -1.61 -17.93
CA LEU A 102 -11.72 -0.88 -17.00
C LEU A 102 -10.52 -1.74 -16.55
N TYR A 103 -10.75 -3.01 -16.18
CA TYR A 103 -9.65 -3.93 -15.87
C TYR A 103 -8.69 -4.09 -17.05
N LYS A 104 -9.21 -4.20 -18.28
CA LYS A 104 -8.38 -4.33 -19.49
C LYS A 104 -7.52 -3.09 -19.74
N ASP A 105 -8.07 -1.88 -19.62
CA ASP A 105 -7.30 -0.63 -19.79
C ASP A 105 -6.16 -0.53 -18.77
N LEU A 106 -6.47 -0.79 -17.50
CA LEU A 106 -5.47 -0.79 -16.41
C LEU A 106 -4.35 -1.82 -16.65
N LEU A 107 -4.71 -3.03 -17.08
CA LEU A 107 -3.75 -4.07 -17.43
C LEU A 107 -2.88 -3.67 -18.63
N GLU A 108 -3.46 -3.04 -19.65
CA GLU A 108 -2.71 -2.57 -20.81
C GLU A 108 -1.70 -1.47 -20.43
N ARG A 109 -2.08 -0.54 -19.54
CA ARG A 109 -1.17 0.48 -18.99
C ARG A 109 0.01 -0.14 -18.27
N ILE A 110 -0.24 -1.14 -17.41
CA ILE A 110 0.83 -1.86 -16.72
C ILE A 110 1.73 -2.60 -17.72
N HIS A 111 1.14 -3.30 -18.68
CA HIS A 111 1.87 -4.02 -19.72
C HIS A 111 2.83 -3.11 -20.50
N LYS A 112 2.40 -1.89 -20.85
CA LYS A 112 3.24 -0.87 -21.52
C LYS A 112 4.42 -0.39 -20.67
N ILE A 113 4.32 -0.47 -19.34
CA ILE A 113 5.39 -0.06 -18.42
C ILE A 113 6.42 -1.18 -18.25
N ILE A 114 5.97 -2.40 -17.94
CA ILE A 114 6.86 -3.52 -17.64
C ILE A 114 7.35 -4.26 -18.90
N LEU A 115 6.64 -4.08 -20.02
CA LEU A 115 6.89 -4.72 -21.32
C LEU A 115 6.83 -6.24 -21.23
N GLY A 116 5.81 -6.74 -20.54
CA GLY A 116 5.59 -8.15 -20.26
C GLY A 116 4.39 -8.33 -19.34
N GLU A 117 4.26 -9.53 -18.78
CA GLU A 117 3.12 -9.89 -17.94
C GLU A 117 3.51 -10.92 -16.89
N PHE A 118 2.93 -10.80 -15.69
CA PHE A 118 2.96 -11.84 -14.68
C PHE A 118 1.73 -12.76 -14.78
N GLU A 119 1.95 -14.04 -14.51
CA GLU A 119 0.89 -15.02 -14.29
C GLU A 119 1.20 -15.91 -13.09
N TYR A 120 0.15 -16.42 -12.46
CA TYR A 120 0.25 -17.54 -11.54
C TYR A 120 0.08 -18.86 -12.29
N ASN A 121 1.16 -19.64 -12.38
CA ASN A 121 1.15 -20.96 -12.98
C ASN A 121 0.60 -21.98 -11.97
N LYS A 122 -0.66 -22.38 -12.16
CA LYS A 122 -1.36 -23.33 -11.28
C LYS A 122 -0.71 -24.72 -11.22
N SER A 123 -0.03 -25.15 -12.29
CA SER A 123 0.63 -26.46 -12.34
C SER A 123 1.84 -26.52 -11.42
N ASN A 124 2.66 -25.47 -11.45
CA ASN A 124 3.87 -25.39 -10.63
C ASN A 124 3.65 -24.66 -9.29
N LYS A 125 2.44 -24.13 -9.06
CA LYS A 125 2.08 -23.28 -7.92
C LYS A 125 3.07 -22.16 -7.71
N ASP A 126 3.41 -21.48 -8.79
CA ASP A 126 4.42 -20.42 -8.77
C ASP A 126 4.08 -19.27 -9.71
N PHE A 127 4.68 -18.11 -9.48
CA PHE A 127 4.54 -16.92 -10.31
C PHE A 127 5.66 -16.89 -11.35
N ILE A 128 5.29 -16.61 -12.59
CA ILE A 128 6.25 -16.47 -13.69
C ILE A 128 6.03 -15.13 -14.40
N TYR A 129 7.09 -14.64 -15.02
CA TYR A 129 7.04 -13.43 -15.84
C TYR A 129 7.29 -13.79 -17.31
N ARG A 130 6.41 -13.35 -18.20
CA ARG A 130 6.55 -13.53 -19.65
C ARG A 130 6.88 -12.22 -20.32
N LYS A 131 7.88 -12.25 -21.21
CA LYS A 131 8.27 -11.10 -22.02
C LYS A 131 8.77 -11.56 -23.38
N GLN A 132 8.17 -11.05 -24.45
CA GLN A 132 8.57 -11.32 -25.85
C GLN A 132 8.69 -12.82 -26.17
N GLY A 133 7.78 -13.65 -25.63
CA GLY A 133 7.79 -15.11 -25.83
C GLY A 133 8.75 -15.89 -24.92
N TYR A 134 9.57 -15.21 -24.11
CA TYR A 134 10.42 -15.83 -23.11
C TYR A 134 9.74 -15.85 -21.74
N THR A 135 9.98 -16.94 -20.99
CA THR A 135 9.52 -17.11 -19.62
C THR A 135 10.68 -16.96 -18.66
N PHE A 136 10.48 -16.15 -17.63
CA PHE A 136 11.46 -15.88 -16.58
C PHE A 136 10.89 -16.32 -15.23
N ASP A 137 11.75 -16.95 -14.42
CA ASP A 137 11.49 -17.17 -13.00
C ASP A 137 11.31 -15.82 -12.29
N LYS A 138 10.30 -15.68 -11.43
CA LYS A 138 10.05 -14.46 -10.64
C LYS A 138 11.30 -13.96 -9.92
N LYS A 139 12.15 -14.85 -9.39
CA LYS A 139 13.37 -14.51 -8.64
C LYS A 139 14.38 -13.78 -9.53
N ASN A 140 14.34 -13.98 -10.84
CA ASN A 140 15.22 -13.33 -11.82
C ASN A 140 14.64 -12.02 -12.39
N VAL A 141 13.49 -11.56 -11.90
CA VAL A 141 12.84 -10.32 -12.37
C VAL A 141 13.21 -9.15 -11.47
N ALA A 142 13.41 -7.97 -12.06
CA ALA A 142 13.69 -6.74 -11.33
C ALA A 142 12.56 -6.40 -10.34
N THR A 143 12.91 -5.93 -9.15
CA THR A 143 11.96 -5.60 -8.06
C THR A 143 10.93 -4.54 -8.45
N GLY A 144 11.33 -3.53 -9.23
CA GLY A 144 10.39 -2.54 -9.74
C GLY A 144 9.33 -3.14 -10.66
N ILE A 145 9.69 -4.14 -11.48
CA ILE A 145 8.73 -4.86 -12.33
C ILE A 145 7.78 -5.70 -11.45
N LYS A 146 8.28 -6.33 -10.39
CA LYS A 146 7.47 -7.07 -9.41
C LYS A 146 6.44 -6.17 -8.72
N SER A 147 6.78 -4.91 -8.40
CA SER A 147 5.81 -3.96 -7.81
C SER A 147 4.58 -3.75 -8.68
N PHE A 148 4.77 -3.61 -10.00
CA PHE A 148 3.65 -3.56 -10.95
C PHE A 148 3.01 -4.93 -11.15
N GLY A 149 3.80 -6.00 -11.17
CA GLY A 149 3.34 -7.38 -11.34
C GLY A 149 2.35 -7.83 -10.25
N ILE A 150 2.57 -7.43 -9.00
CA ILE A 150 1.61 -7.71 -7.92
C ILE A 150 0.27 -7.05 -8.22
N ILE A 151 0.27 -5.77 -8.62
CA ILE A 151 -0.95 -5.05 -9.01
C ILE A 151 -1.61 -5.71 -10.23
N GLU A 152 -0.82 -6.10 -11.23
CA GLU A 152 -1.27 -6.79 -12.43
C GLU A 152 -2.00 -8.10 -12.10
N ILE A 153 -1.42 -8.95 -11.26
CA ILE A 153 -2.05 -10.22 -10.85
C ILE A 153 -3.33 -9.94 -10.07
N LEU A 154 -3.34 -8.97 -9.15
CA LEU A 154 -4.54 -8.63 -8.39
C LEU A 154 -5.67 -8.11 -9.29
N LEU A 155 -5.35 -7.35 -10.34
CA LEU A 155 -6.30 -6.92 -11.36
C LEU A 155 -6.81 -8.10 -12.21
N LYS A 156 -5.90 -8.96 -12.72
CA LYS A 156 -6.26 -10.19 -13.46
C LYS A 156 -7.22 -11.07 -12.66
N ASN A 157 -6.97 -11.19 -11.35
CA ASN A 157 -7.77 -11.98 -10.44
C ASN A 157 -9.03 -11.27 -9.92
N LYS A 158 -9.31 -10.03 -10.38
CA LYS A 158 -10.46 -9.21 -9.93
C LYS A 158 -10.50 -9.05 -8.41
N GLN A 159 -9.34 -9.01 -7.77
CA GLN A 159 -9.21 -8.85 -6.32
C GLN A 159 -9.32 -7.40 -5.87
N LEU A 160 -9.19 -6.46 -6.80
CA LEU A 160 -9.31 -5.03 -6.59
C LEU A 160 -10.69 -4.56 -7.03
N ASP A 161 -11.57 -4.31 -6.05
CA ASP A 161 -12.95 -3.88 -6.22
C ASP A 161 -13.35 -2.85 -5.13
N GLY A 162 -14.59 -2.35 -5.17
CA GLY A 162 -15.10 -1.36 -4.21
C GLY A 162 -15.16 -1.84 -2.75
N ASN A 163 -15.04 -3.14 -2.50
CA ASN A 163 -15.01 -3.74 -1.17
C ASN A 163 -13.56 -4.00 -0.69
N THR A 164 -12.57 -3.54 -1.46
CA THR A 164 -11.15 -3.79 -1.19
C THR A 164 -10.48 -2.55 -0.60
N ILE A 165 -9.73 -2.78 0.48
CA ILE A 165 -8.79 -1.81 1.04
C ILE A 165 -7.37 -2.30 0.68
N LEU A 166 -6.70 -1.57 -0.20
CA LEU A 166 -5.32 -1.85 -0.58
C LEU A 166 -4.38 -0.98 0.26
N ILE A 167 -3.52 -1.61 1.04
CA ILE A 167 -2.52 -0.95 1.86
C ILE A 167 -1.15 -1.23 1.24
N ILE A 168 -0.41 -0.18 0.92
CA ILE A 168 0.90 -0.28 0.28
C ILE A 168 1.91 0.48 1.13
N ASP A 169 3.01 -0.21 1.47
CA ASP A 169 4.10 0.33 2.26
C ASP A 169 5.24 0.80 1.34
N GLU A 170 5.67 2.06 1.47
CA GLU A 170 6.83 2.67 0.79
C GLU A 170 7.15 2.13 -0.62
N PRO A 171 6.20 2.19 -1.58
CA PRO A 171 6.38 1.56 -2.89
C PRO A 171 7.53 2.15 -3.70
N GLU A 172 7.99 3.36 -3.38
CA GLU A 172 9.10 4.03 -4.03
C GLU A 172 10.45 3.32 -3.89
N VAL A 173 10.65 2.52 -2.82
CA VAL A 173 11.97 1.96 -2.46
C VAL A 173 12.55 1.09 -3.58
N HIS A 174 11.68 0.45 -4.36
CA HIS A 174 12.07 -0.43 -5.46
C HIS A 174 11.77 0.14 -6.85
N LEU A 175 11.31 1.40 -6.93
CA LEU A 175 10.88 2.03 -8.17
C LEU A 175 11.83 3.15 -8.57
N HIS A 176 12.25 3.12 -9.83
CA HIS A 176 12.90 4.28 -10.45
C HIS A 176 11.95 5.51 -10.41
N PRO A 177 12.41 6.76 -10.26
CA PRO A 177 11.55 7.94 -10.15
C PRO A 177 10.45 8.05 -11.22
N LYS A 178 10.79 7.78 -12.49
CA LYS A 178 9.81 7.73 -13.59
C LYS A 178 8.67 6.72 -13.34
N TRP A 179 8.98 5.58 -12.73
CA TRP A 179 8.00 4.55 -12.42
C TRP A 179 7.19 4.89 -11.18
N GLN A 180 7.72 5.65 -10.22
CA GLN A 180 6.93 6.17 -9.10
C GLN A 180 5.78 7.04 -9.61
N ILE A 181 6.04 7.92 -10.58
CA ILE A 181 5.01 8.75 -11.22
C ILE A 181 3.92 7.88 -11.87
N LYS A 182 4.33 6.83 -12.60
CA LYS A 182 3.40 5.91 -13.26
C LYS A 182 2.63 5.01 -12.28
N TYR A 183 3.26 4.63 -11.18
CA TYR A 183 2.64 3.86 -10.12
C TYR A 183 1.53 4.68 -9.45
N ALA A 184 1.81 5.95 -9.12
CA ALA A 184 0.79 6.87 -8.60
C ALA A 184 -0.41 7.03 -9.55
N GLU A 185 -0.16 7.24 -10.85
CA GLU A 185 -1.22 7.32 -11.88
C GLU A 185 -2.10 6.06 -11.85
N ILE A 186 -1.50 4.87 -11.87
CA ILE A 186 -2.22 3.59 -11.82
C ILE A 186 -3.04 3.44 -10.53
N LEU A 187 -2.48 3.76 -9.37
CA LEU A 187 -3.22 3.67 -8.09
C LEU A 187 -4.45 4.59 -8.08
N ILE A 188 -4.32 5.81 -8.61
CA ILE A 188 -5.45 6.76 -8.69
C ILE A 188 -6.53 6.21 -9.61
N LEU A 189 -6.17 5.68 -10.78
CA LEU A 189 -7.13 5.07 -11.71
C LEU A 189 -7.81 3.85 -11.08
N ILE A 190 -7.06 2.97 -10.41
CA ILE A 190 -7.63 1.84 -9.66
C ILE A 190 -8.65 2.32 -8.61
N SER A 191 -8.33 3.36 -7.85
CA SER A 191 -9.26 3.89 -6.85
C SER A 191 -10.50 4.51 -7.50
N LYS A 192 -10.31 5.34 -8.53
CA LYS A 192 -11.38 6.08 -9.21
C LYS A 192 -12.32 5.16 -9.99
N GLU A 193 -11.77 4.23 -10.77
CA GLU A 193 -12.52 3.41 -11.71
C GLU A 193 -13.11 2.15 -11.06
N LEU A 194 -12.37 1.54 -10.12
CA LEU A 194 -12.80 0.29 -9.48
C LEU A 194 -13.37 0.50 -8.07
N GLY A 195 -13.29 1.73 -7.53
CA GLY A 195 -13.78 2.08 -6.20
C GLY A 195 -12.88 1.60 -5.05
N VAL A 196 -11.65 1.16 -5.35
CA VAL A 196 -10.73 0.61 -4.35
C VAL A 196 -10.30 1.71 -3.38
N LYS A 197 -10.38 1.43 -2.09
CA LYS A 197 -9.86 2.30 -1.03
C LYS A 197 -8.36 2.02 -0.89
N ILE A 198 -7.52 3.04 -1.04
CA ILE A 198 -6.06 2.87 -0.98
C ILE A 198 -5.50 3.63 0.22
N LEU A 199 -4.73 2.95 1.05
CA LEU A 199 -3.90 3.55 2.08
C LEU A 199 -2.44 3.38 1.68
N LEU A 200 -1.72 4.49 1.62
CA LEU A 200 -0.34 4.54 1.17
C LEU A 200 0.46 5.42 2.12
N ASN A 201 1.63 4.97 2.53
CA ASN A 201 2.69 5.83 3.07
C ASN A 201 3.80 5.98 2.03
N SER A 202 4.53 7.09 2.11
CA SER A 202 5.66 7.36 1.23
C SER A 202 6.53 8.47 1.81
N HIS A 203 7.82 8.33 1.58
CA HIS A 203 8.85 9.34 1.73
C HIS A 203 9.29 9.93 0.38
N SER A 204 8.68 9.51 -0.73
CA SER A 204 9.05 10.00 -2.07
C SER A 204 8.36 11.32 -2.43
N PRO A 205 9.13 12.41 -2.67
CA PRO A 205 8.56 13.64 -3.21
C PRO A 205 7.98 13.43 -4.61
N TYR A 206 8.54 12.52 -5.42
CA TYR A 206 8.02 12.23 -6.76
C TYR A 206 6.64 11.58 -6.71
N LEU A 207 6.44 10.60 -5.81
CA LEU A 207 5.18 9.89 -5.67
C LEU A 207 4.08 10.83 -5.15
N ILE A 208 4.38 11.58 -4.08
CA ILE A 208 3.46 12.53 -3.46
C ILE A 208 3.06 13.62 -4.45
N ARG A 209 4.04 14.19 -5.18
CA ARG A 209 3.76 15.20 -6.21
C ARG A 209 2.96 14.62 -7.37
N ALA A 210 3.26 13.41 -7.81
CA ALA A 210 2.48 12.75 -8.85
C ALA A 210 1.01 12.57 -8.41
N MET A 211 0.78 12.15 -7.17
CA MET A 211 -0.59 12.03 -6.65
C MET A 211 -1.34 13.36 -6.64
N GLU A 212 -0.69 14.45 -6.21
CA GLU A 212 -1.30 15.79 -6.24
C GLU A 212 -1.66 16.23 -7.67
N VAL A 213 -0.78 15.99 -8.64
CA VAL A 213 -1.01 16.40 -10.04
C VAL A 213 -2.11 15.55 -10.67
N TYR A 214 -2.04 14.22 -10.53
CA TYR A 214 -2.99 13.32 -11.16
C TYR A 214 -4.38 13.37 -10.53
N ARG A 215 -4.51 13.62 -9.22
CA ARG A 215 -5.85 13.80 -8.63
C ARG A 215 -6.59 14.98 -9.23
N LYS A 216 -5.87 16.05 -9.61
CA LYS A 216 -6.44 17.23 -10.31
C LYS A 216 -6.71 16.89 -11.78
N ASN A 217 -5.74 16.27 -12.44
CA ASN A 217 -5.86 15.89 -13.86
C ASN A 217 -7.05 14.97 -14.14
N TYR A 218 -7.42 14.14 -13.17
CA TYR A 218 -8.57 13.23 -13.26
C TYR A 218 -9.81 13.72 -12.52
N ASP A 219 -9.90 14.99 -12.11
CA ASP A 219 -11.06 15.53 -11.38
C ASP A 219 -11.48 14.66 -10.17
N TYR A 220 -10.49 14.21 -9.38
CA TYR A 220 -10.63 13.26 -8.27
C TYR A 220 -10.02 13.79 -6.97
N GLU A 221 -10.06 15.12 -6.79
CA GLU A 221 -9.37 15.82 -5.70
C GLU A 221 -9.96 15.50 -4.32
N GLU A 222 -11.30 15.44 -4.22
CA GLU A 222 -12.02 15.26 -2.96
C GLU A 222 -11.82 13.86 -2.35
N ASN A 223 -11.43 12.89 -3.19
CA ASN A 223 -11.25 11.49 -2.82
C ASN A 223 -9.83 11.16 -2.33
N ILE A 224 -8.87 12.08 -2.51
CA ILE A 224 -7.47 11.86 -2.15
C ILE A 224 -7.05 12.90 -1.11
N LYS A 225 -6.70 12.40 0.07
CA LYS A 225 -6.26 13.21 1.21
C LYS A 225 -4.82 12.91 1.58
N PHE A 226 -4.12 13.93 2.03
CA PHE A 226 -2.72 13.85 2.43
C PHE A 226 -2.58 14.14 3.92
N TYR A 227 -1.76 13.33 4.58
CA TYR A 227 -1.53 13.42 6.01
C TYR A 227 -0.03 13.43 6.31
N THR A 228 0.36 14.15 7.35
CA THR A 228 1.74 14.16 7.87
C THR A 228 1.76 13.93 9.38
N LEU A 229 2.87 13.41 9.90
CA LEU A 229 3.11 13.25 11.33
C LEU A 229 3.82 14.48 11.89
N THR A 230 3.28 15.04 12.96
CA THR A 230 3.86 16.20 13.66
C THR A 230 4.08 15.86 15.13
N ASP A 231 5.19 16.33 15.71
CA ASP A 231 5.46 16.19 17.14
C ASP A 231 4.46 16.99 17.98
N CYS A 232 3.87 16.33 18.97
CA CYS A 232 3.03 17.01 19.98
C CYS A 232 3.82 17.35 21.24
N THR A 233 4.77 16.48 21.60
CA THR A 233 5.61 16.60 22.79
C THR A 233 6.99 16.09 22.40
N GLU A 234 8.01 16.96 22.35
CA GLU A 234 9.44 16.68 22.09
C GLU A 234 9.79 15.19 21.89
N GLY A 235 9.47 14.61 20.72
CA GLY A 235 9.75 13.21 20.37
C GLY A 235 8.98 12.10 21.11
N LYS A 236 8.14 12.40 22.11
CA LYS A 236 7.37 11.41 22.89
C LYS A 236 6.03 11.02 22.28
N SER A 237 5.44 11.90 21.46
CA SER A 237 4.17 11.61 20.81
C SER A 237 4.03 12.33 19.47
N LYS A 238 3.36 11.66 18.52
CA LYS A 238 3.08 12.18 17.18
C LYS A 238 1.57 12.29 16.98
N LYS A 239 1.15 13.30 16.23
CA LYS A 239 -0.22 13.45 15.73
C LYS A 239 -0.23 13.43 14.21
N ILE A 240 -1.23 12.75 13.66
CA ILE A 240 -1.54 12.78 12.24
C ILE A 240 -2.34 14.06 11.96
N VAL A 241 -1.88 14.87 11.01
CA VAL A 241 -2.49 16.13 10.61
C VAL A 241 -2.87 16.07 9.14
N ASP A 242 -4.10 16.47 8.82
CA ASP A 242 -4.57 16.62 7.43
C ASP A 242 -3.91 17.86 6.80
N VAL A 243 -3.17 17.64 5.73
CA VAL A 243 -2.41 18.66 4.98
C VAL A 243 -2.81 18.67 3.51
N THR A 244 -3.99 18.16 3.17
CA THR A 244 -4.50 18.03 1.80
C THR A 244 -4.49 19.35 1.03
N ASN A 245 -4.68 20.47 1.73
CA ASN A 245 -4.69 21.82 1.16
C ASN A 245 -3.36 22.59 1.36
N ASN A 246 -2.36 21.99 2.00
CA ASN A 246 -1.06 22.60 2.25
C ASN A 246 0.06 21.54 2.25
N LEU A 247 0.33 21.00 1.06
CA LEU A 247 1.36 19.99 0.84
C LEU A 247 2.79 20.46 1.12
N ASN A 248 3.03 21.79 1.19
CA ASN A 248 4.34 22.32 1.54
C ASN A 248 4.82 21.78 2.89
N GLN A 249 3.92 21.56 3.85
CA GLN A 249 4.26 20.94 5.14
C GLN A 249 4.87 19.54 5.03
N ILE A 250 4.58 18.81 3.95
CA ILE A 250 5.21 17.53 3.64
C ILE A 250 6.54 17.77 2.94
N PHE A 251 6.55 18.60 1.89
CA PHE A 251 7.75 18.84 1.09
C PHE A 251 8.88 19.51 1.89
N ASP A 252 8.57 20.43 2.79
CA ASP A 252 9.54 21.07 3.67
C ASP A 252 10.29 20.04 4.51
N LYS A 253 9.58 19.04 5.06
CA LYS A 253 10.18 17.92 5.81
C LYS A 253 11.04 17.02 4.92
N LEU A 254 10.66 16.82 3.66
CA LEU A 254 11.43 16.01 2.72
C LEU A 254 12.67 16.74 2.18
N ILE A 255 12.65 18.08 2.20
CA ILE A 255 13.75 18.95 1.74
C ILE A 255 14.78 19.20 2.85
N GLU A 256 14.39 19.14 4.13
CA GLU A 256 15.28 19.35 5.28
C GLU A 256 16.66 18.64 5.17
N PRO A 257 16.75 17.35 4.80
CA PRO A 257 18.04 16.70 4.61
C PRO A 257 18.93 17.36 3.53
N TYR A 258 18.34 17.91 2.47
CA TYR A 258 19.07 18.62 1.42
C TYR A 258 19.58 19.98 1.88
N GLU A 259 18.84 20.68 2.72
CA GLU A 259 19.32 21.96 3.28
C GLU A 259 20.52 21.73 4.21
N ILE A 260 20.51 20.67 5.01
CA ILE A 260 21.67 20.26 5.82
C ILE A 260 22.89 20.00 4.91
N LEU A 261 22.71 19.30 3.80
CA LEU A 261 23.79 19.05 2.84
C LEU A 261 24.31 20.37 2.21
N ARG A 262 23.42 21.30 1.85
CA ARG A 262 23.80 22.62 1.31
C ARG A 262 24.64 23.44 2.29
N GLU A 263 24.32 23.40 3.57
CA GLU A 263 25.10 24.07 4.61
C GLU A 263 26.49 23.43 4.78
N VAL A 264 26.59 22.11 4.65
CA VAL A 264 27.88 21.40 4.65
C VAL A 264 28.71 21.81 3.44
N ASP A 265 28.11 21.82 2.25
CA ASP A 265 28.79 22.10 0.97
C ASP A 265 29.32 23.54 0.89
N LYS A 266 28.55 24.52 1.38
CA LYS A 266 28.99 25.92 1.48
C LYS A 266 30.28 26.08 2.31
N ARG A 267 30.49 25.24 3.33
CA ARG A 267 31.73 25.26 4.14
C ARG A 267 32.98 24.82 3.37
N TYR A 268 32.83 24.17 2.22
CA TYR A 268 33.94 23.77 1.34
C TYR A 268 34.20 24.75 0.19
N SER A 269 33.34 25.76 0.01
CA SER A 269 33.44 26.73 -1.09
C SER A 269 34.17 28.03 -0.70
N ASP A 270 34.53 28.20 0.58
CA ASP A 270 35.27 29.38 1.10
C ASP A 270 36.79 29.15 1.20
N ASP A 271 37.32 28.03 0.68
CA ASP A 271 38.74 27.63 0.73
C ASP A 271 39.47 27.68 -0.65
N GLU A 272 38.92 28.37 -1.66
CA GLU A 272 39.60 28.69 -2.94
C GLU A 272 39.88 30.20 -3.09
#